data_AF-A0A3A0DAQ5-F1
#
_entry.id   AF-A0A3A0DAQ5-F1
#
_cell.length_a   1.000
_cell.length_b   1.000
_cell.length_c   1.000
_cell.angle_alpha   90.00
_cell.angle_beta   90.00
_cell.angle_gamma   90.00
#
_symmetry.space_group_name_H-M   'P 1'
#
loop_
_entity.id
_entity.type
_entity.pdbx_description
1 polymer ?
#
loop_
_entity_poly.entity_id
_entity_poly.type
_entity_poly.pdbx_seq_one_letter_code
_entity_poly.pdbx_strand_id
1 'polypeptide(L)'
;MACFAFYALVIQSANQNGTLASLFSGDGAVLKAASALLFFTALARLGLRLSRQAAQFGDLHRWRTLASQAAGASEPGGLDREPPLPPAGVPHEYLHERLALLESAQRTGSVDGAGYMVAAAETDRRIRRQAFAGVRAVQFALPLVGLTGAACAVGPALALSSQQGWAAVGPAIAVAMQFIAQSSVMTLALLAARLLAEKVELRLIAAVDDAVRQRCLQPGVAPLAASDPAASVLMRQCERTLETVQTAVAQHDAALHKTLAGAGRRWEETASAAAALLHRTVGEAISAGLKEHAQSLNEGVAKFAGDLESVLIRHAQILSENIDAHTGGLAEALEHHTAVMTQTETNLAAENRRHLAEVEAAVGEAMVMAASRQEKLIKQSEDMLREMQDALVEASGMTVAQQQQLVRQSEILLKVVEATGEVRTLEEALNSNVAALAASHRFEETVVGLSAALQLLSANLGRPPGQREEITLHATRAASQAA
;
A
#
# COMPACT_ATOMS: atom_id res chain seq x y z
N MET A 1 -39.94 22.43 -23.53
CA MET A 1 -38.77 23.27 -23.89
C MET A 1 -38.06 23.84 -22.68
N ALA A 2 -38.55 24.88 -22.00
CA ALA A 2 -37.79 25.60 -20.94
C ALA A 2 -37.08 24.73 -19.90
N CYS A 3 -37.74 23.74 -19.29
CA CYS A 3 -37.09 22.84 -18.32
C CYS A 3 -35.97 21.99 -18.93
N PHE A 4 -36.13 21.50 -20.17
CA PHE A 4 -35.08 20.76 -20.88
C PHE A 4 -33.90 21.66 -21.25
N ALA A 5 -34.16 22.90 -21.70
CA ALA A 5 -33.12 23.88 -21.99
C ALA A 5 -32.33 24.25 -20.72
N PHE A 6 -33.01 24.46 -19.60
CA PHE A 6 -32.37 24.74 -18.31
C PHE A 6 -31.59 23.52 -17.79
N TYR A 7 -32.15 22.31 -17.86
CA TYR A 7 -31.49 21.06 -17.48
C TYR A 7 -30.23 20.81 -18.32
N ALA A 8 -30.31 20.98 -19.64
CA ALA A 8 -29.17 20.88 -20.54
C ALA A 8 -28.11 21.94 -20.22
N LEU A 9 -28.48 23.21 -20.06
CA LEU A 9 -27.52 24.29 -19.80
C LEU A 9 -26.82 24.11 -18.43
N VAL A 10 -27.55 23.69 -17.39
CA VAL A 10 -26.96 23.38 -16.08
C VAL A 10 -26.01 22.18 -16.17
N ILE A 11 -26.43 21.04 -16.74
CA ILE A 11 -25.59 19.83 -16.80
C ILE A 11 -24.41 20.00 -17.77
N GLN A 12 -24.57 20.71 -18.88
CA GLN A 12 -23.50 20.99 -19.82
C GLN A 12 -22.51 22.05 -19.28
N SER A 13 -22.94 22.91 -18.35
CA SER A 13 -22.03 23.77 -17.55
C SER A 13 -21.37 23.04 -16.37
N ALA A 14 -21.93 21.91 -15.93
CA ALA A 14 -21.36 21.05 -14.89
C ALA A 14 -20.20 20.22 -15.44
N ASN A 15 -19.09 20.91 -15.71
CA ASN A 15 -17.87 20.39 -16.31
C ASN A 15 -17.35 19.15 -15.57
N GLN A 16 -16.67 18.24 -16.29
CA GLN A 16 -16.45 16.83 -15.89
C GLN A 16 -15.77 16.62 -14.53
N ASN A 17 -15.02 17.60 -14.03
CA ASN A 17 -14.30 17.54 -12.74
C ASN A 17 -15.05 18.24 -11.57
N GLY A 18 -16.28 18.70 -11.78
CA GLY A 18 -17.07 19.40 -10.76
C GLY A 18 -17.76 18.47 -9.76
N THR A 19 -18.02 18.96 -8.54
CA THR A 19 -18.76 18.22 -7.48
C THR A 19 -20.19 17.81 -7.86
N LEU A 20 -20.74 18.40 -8.93
CA LEU A 20 -22.01 17.98 -9.54
C LEU A 20 -21.89 16.65 -10.32
N ALA A 21 -20.73 16.33 -10.92
CA ALA A 21 -20.56 15.10 -11.68
C ALA A 21 -20.60 13.86 -10.77
N SER A 22 -19.93 13.91 -9.61
CA SER A 22 -20.02 12.89 -8.56
C SER A 22 -21.41 12.76 -7.92
N LEU A 23 -22.31 13.73 -8.14
CA LEU A 23 -23.71 13.62 -7.74
C LEU A 23 -24.56 12.76 -8.71
N PHE A 24 -24.06 12.46 -9.92
CA PHE A 24 -24.81 11.71 -10.93
C PHE A 24 -24.17 10.37 -11.36
N SER A 25 -23.00 10.01 -10.81
CA SER A 25 -22.36 8.71 -11.01
C SER A 25 -22.76 7.67 -9.95
N GLY A 26 -23.03 6.42 -10.37
CA GLY A 26 -23.26 5.25 -9.51
C GLY A 26 -24.73 4.80 -9.39
N ASP A 27 -24.99 3.71 -8.66
CA ASP A 27 -26.27 2.99 -8.65
C ASP A 27 -27.50 3.77 -8.12
N GLY A 28 -27.28 4.97 -7.58
CA GLY A 28 -28.32 5.92 -7.18
C GLY A 28 -28.66 6.98 -8.24
N ALA A 29 -28.01 6.99 -9.40
CA ALA A 29 -28.03 8.08 -10.38
C ALA A 29 -29.44 8.49 -10.82
N VAL A 30 -30.32 7.53 -11.12
CA VAL A 30 -31.70 7.78 -11.58
C VAL A 30 -32.50 8.59 -10.55
N LEU A 31 -32.33 8.30 -9.26
CA LEU A 31 -33.08 8.96 -8.20
C LEU A 31 -32.48 10.33 -7.83
N LYS A 32 -31.15 10.48 -7.92
CA LYS A 32 -30.48 11.79 -7.83
C LYS A 32 -30.87 12.70 -9.01
N ALA A 33 -31.00 12.15 -10.21
CA ALA A 33 -31.53 12.86 -11.39
C ALA A 33 -33.01 13.23 -11.23
N ALA A 34 -33.86 12.31 -10.75
CA ALA A 34 -35.29 12.58 -10.54
C ALA A 34 -35.53 13.70 -9.50
N SER A 35 -34.85 13.64 -8.34
CA SER A 35 -34.94 14.67 -7.30
C SER A 35 -34.41 16.03 -7.78
N ALA A 36 -33.29 16.06 -8.51
CA ALA A 36 -32.77 17.28 -9.13
C ALA A 36 -33.71 17.86 -10.19
N LEU A 37 -34.30 17.02 -11.06
CA LEU A 37 -35.23 17.46 -12.11
C LEU A 37 -36.53 18.02 -11.52
N LEU A 38 -37.06 17.40 -10.47
CA LEU A 38 -38.19 17.94 -9.69
C LEU A 38 -37.83 19.31 -9.07
N PHE A 39 -36.69 19.39 -8.38
CA PHE A 39 -36.18 20.63 -7.78
C PHE A 39 -36.06 21.77 -8.81
N PHE A 40 -35.34 21.53 -9.91
CA PHE A 40 -35.13 22.55 -10.95
C PHE A 40 -36.43 22.91 -11.69
N THR A 41 -37.36 21.98 -11.86
CA THR A 41 -38.69 22.27 -12.45
C THR A 41 -39.52 23.18 -11.55
N ALA A 42 -39.52 22.95 -10.23
CA ALA A 42 -40.18 23.85 -9.28
C ALA A 42 -39.48 25.21 -9.19
N LEU A 43 -38.15 25.24 -9.16
CA LEU A 43 -37.36 26.46 -9.11
C LEU A 43 -37.53 27.31 -10.38
N ALA A 44 -37.52 26.71 -11.57
CA ALA A 44 -37.78 27.40 -12.82
C ALA A 44 -39.21 27.97 -12.88
N ARG A 45 -40.21 27.23 -12.37
CA ARG A 45 -41.60 27.71 -12.26
C ARG A 45 -41.74 28.87 -11.28
N LEU A 46 -40.97 28.91 -10.20
CA LEU A 46 -40.87 30.07 -9.30
C LEU A 46 -40.16 31.25 -9.97
N GLY A 47 -39.03 31.02 -10.65
CA GLY A 47 -38.27 32.06 -11.36
C GLY A 47 -39.08 32.75 -12.46
N LEU A 48 -39.80 31.99 -13.28
CA LEU A 48 -40.71 32.51 -14.31
C LEU A 48 -41.93 33.26 -13.73
N ARG A 49 -42.29 33.02 -12.47
CA ARG A 49 -43.33 33.78 -11.76
C ARG A 49 -42.75 35.09 -11.22
N LEU A 50 -41.58 35.03 -10.58
CA LEU A 50 -40.85 36.18 -10.06
C LEU A 50 -40.47 37.18 -11.16
N SER A 51 -40.04 36.72 -12.34
CA SER A 51 -39.69 37.63 -13.45
C SER A 51 -40.91 38.39 -13.99
N ARG A 52 -42.07 37.73 -14.12
CA ARG A 52 -43.35 38.39 -14.47
C ARG A 52 -43.79 39.39 -13.40
N GLN A 53 -43.65 39.04 -12.11
CA GLN A 53 -43.95 39.96 -11.01
C GLN A 53 -43.01 41.18 -10.98
N ALA A 54 -41.73 41.00 -11.32
CA ALA A 54 -40.79 42.10 -11.46
C ALA A 54 -41.12 43.01 -12.65
N ALA A 55 -41.56 42.45 -13.78
CA ALA A 55 -42.06 43.23 -14.92
C ALA A 55 -43.29 44.07 -14.53
N GLN A 56 -44.29 43.43 -13.90
CA GLN A 56 -45.50 44.09 -13.38
C GLN A 56 -45.19 45.20 -12.37
N PHE A 57 -44.16 45.05 -11.53
CA PHE A 57 -43.68 46.13 -10.67
C PHE A 57 -43.09 47.31 -11.45
N GLY A 58 -42.32 47.03 -12.50
CA GLY A 58 -41.76 48.05 -13.39
C GLY A 58 -42.83 48.84 -14.13
N ASP A 59 -43.83 48.16 -14.68
CA ASP A 59 -44.92 48.81 -15.41
C ASP A 59 -45.93 49.51 -14.48
N LEU A 60 -46.17 48.99 -13.27
CA LEU A 60 -46.90 49.73 -12.22
C LEU A 60 -46.17 51.03 -11.83
N HIS A 61 -44.84 51.01 -11.74
CA HIS A 61 -44.04 52.21 -11.46
C HIS A 61 -44.14 53.24 -12.59
N ARG A 62 -43.99 52.79 -13.85
CA ARG A 62 -44.18 53.64 -15.05
C ARG A 62 -45.58 54.25 -15.13
N TRP A 63 -46.61 53.44 -14.88
CA TRP A 63 -48.00 53.90 -14.86
C TRP A 63 -48.22 54.95 -13.76
N ARG A 64 -47.67 54.74 -12.56
CA ARG A 64 -47.74 55.71 -11.46
C ARG A 64 -47.01 57.02 -11.80
N THR A 65 -45.85 56.98 -12.45
CA THR A 65 -45.16 58.22 -12.88
C THR A 65 -45.96 58.97 -13.94
N LEU A 66 -46.49 58.27 -14.96
CA LEU A 66 -47.34 58.88 -16.00
C LEU A 66 -48.62 59.50 -15.40
N ALA A 67 -49.29 58.79 -14.48
CA ALA A 67 -50.47 59.30 -13.78
C ALA A 67 -50.16 60.55 -12.94
N SER A 68 -48.98 60.61 -12.31
CA SER A 68 -48.55 61.80 -11.56
C SER A 68 -48.21 63.00 -12.45
N GLN A 69 -47.63 62.77 -13.63
CA GLN A 69 -47.35 63.81 -14.63
C GLN A 69 -48.66 64.36 -15.23
N ALA A 70 -49.61 63.49 -15.56
CA ALA A 70 -50.92 63.90 -16.05
C ALA A 70 -51.70 64.74 -15.02
N ALA A 71 -51.61 64.39 -13.73
CA ALA A 71 -52.24 65.17 -12.65
C ALA A 71 -51.56 66.53 -12.41
N GLY A 72 -50.28 66.68 -12.73
CA GLY A 72 -49.58 67.97 -12.69
C GLY A 72 -49.81 68.86 -13.92
N ALA A 73 -50.32 68.30 -15.02
CA ALA A 73 -50.52 68.97 -16.31
C ALA A 73 -51.97 69.43 -16.54
N SER A 74 -52.75 69.65 -15.47
CA SER A 74 -54.15 70.11 -15.56
C SER A 74 -54.27 71.60 -15.91
N GLU A 75 -53.99 71.96 -17.17
CA GLU A 75 -54.64 73.13 -17.75
C GLU A 75 -56.15 72.86 -17.90
N PRO A 76 -57.04 73.75 -17.42
CA PRO A 76 -58.46 73.44 -17.21
C PRO A 76 -59.34 73.47 -18.48
N GLY A 77 -58.80 73.08 -19.64
CA GLY A 77 -59.48 73.18 -20.94
C GLY A 77 -59.37 71.96 -21.87
N GLY A 78 -58.64 70.89 -21.51
CA GLY A 78 -58.32 69.77 -22.40
C GLY A 78 -58.91 68.41 -21.96
N LEU A 79 -60.24 68.30 -21.88
CA LEU A 79 -60.92 67.15 -21.27
C LEU A 79 -60.95 65.85 -22.10
N ASP A 80 -60.84 65.94 -23.43
CA ASP A 80 -61.04 64.79 -24.34
C ASP A 80 -59.79 63.96 -24.65
N ARG A 81 -58.71 64.10 -23.87
CA ARG A 81 -57.51 63.25 -24.01
C ARG A 81 -57.74 61.88 -23.39
N GLU A 82 -58.37 61.00 -24.15
CA GLU A 82 -58.51 59.58 -23.82
C GLU A 82 -57.14 59.01 -23.38
N PRO A 83 -57.06 58.34 -22.20
CA PRO A 83 -55.79 57.85 -21.68
C PRO A 83 -55.18 56.83 -22.65
N PRO A 84 -53.85 56.84 -22.87
CA PRO A 84 -53.22 55.96 -23.85
C PRO A 84 -53.45 54.49 -23.47
N LEU A 85 -54.28 53.81 -24.26
CA LEU A 85 -54.54 52.39 -24.07
C LEU A 85 -53.24 51.58 -24.09
N PRO A 86 -53.08 50.58 -23.20
CA PRO A 86 -51.88 49.76 -23.17
C PRO A 86 -51.71 48.99 -24.49
N PRO A 87 -50.47 48.75 -24.95
CA PRO A 87 -50.21 48.10 -26.24
C PRO A 87 -50.80 46.69 -26.26
N ALA A 88 -51.68 46.43 -27.25
CA ALA A 88 -52.56 45.27 -27.33
C ALA A 88 -51.88 43.89 -27.59
N GLY A 89 -50.59 43.75 -27.26
CA GLY A 89 -49.81 42.52 -27.39
C GLY A 89 -49.42 41.86 -26.06
N VAL A 90 -49.74 42.46 -24.91
CA VAL A 90 -49.40 41.90 -23.58
C VAL A 90 -50.52 40.96 -23.10
N PRO A 91 -50.28 39.65 -22.92
CA PRO A 91 -51.35 38.67 -22.70
C PRO A 91 -51.92 38.73 -21.27
N HIS A 92 -53.08 39.38 -21.13
CA HIS A 92 -53.96 39.39 -19.95
C HIS A 92 -53.24 39.36 -18.59
N GLU A 93 -52.42 40.38 -18.35
CA GLU A 93 -51.80 40.56 -17.04
C GLU A 93 -52.77 41.25 -16.06
N TYR A 94 -52.75 40.78 -14.81
CA TYR A 94 -53.65 41.18 -13.72
C TYR A 94 -53.89 42.69 -13.61
N LEU A 95 -52.86 43.50 -13.84
CA LEU A 95 -52.96 44.95 -13.78
C LEU A 95 -53.99 45.49 -14.79
N HIS A 96 -54.01 44.97 -16.02
CA HIS A 96 -54.92 45.40 -17.07
C HIS A 96 -56.36 44.96 -16.81
N GLU A 97 -56.57 43.76 -16.25
CA GLU A 97 -57.91 43.30 -15.88
C GLU A 97 -58.50 44.14 -14.74
N ARG A 98 -57.71 44.45 -13.70
CA ARG A 98 -58.11 45.40 -12.64
C ARG A 98 -58.37 46.80 -13.17
N LEU A 99 -57.53 47.32 -14.06
CA LEU A 99 -57.71 48.66 -14.64
C LEU A 99 -58.93 48.73 -15.57
N ALA A 100 -59.20 47.71 -16.38
CA ALA A 100 -60.40 47.65 -17.21
C ALA A 100 -61.70 47.52 -16.38
N LEU A 101 -61.66 46.79 -15.25
CA LEU A 101 -62.76 46.75 -14.28
C LEU A 101 -62.97 48.10 -13.58
N LEU A 102 -61.90 48.87 -13.34
CA LEU A 102 -62.00 50.24 -12.83
C LEU A 102 -62.55 51.21 -13.87
N GLU A 103 -62.08 51.15 -15.11
CA GLU A 103 -62.58 52.03 -16.18
C GLU A 103 -64.03 51.73 -16.51
N SER A 104 -64.46 50.47 -16.51
CA SER A 104 -65.88 50.12 -16.69
C SER A 104 -66.75 50.54 -15.49
N ALA A 105 -66.27 50.41 -14.24
CA ALA A 105 -66.94 50.94 -13.05
C ALA A 105 -67.03 52.48 -13.08
N GLN A 106 -65.97 53.18 -13.49
CA GLN A 106 -65.97 54.64 -13.65
C GLN A 106 -66.91 55.11 -14.78
N ARG A 107 -66.89 54.44 -15.94
CA ARG A 107 -67.78 54.74 -17.07
C ARG A 107 -69.27 54.47 -16.78
N THR A 108 -69.57 53.52 -15.88
CA THR A 108 -70.96 53.23 -15.46
C THR A 108 -71.42 54.04 -14.24
N GLY A 109 -70.50 54.65 -13.48
CA GLY A 109 -70.82 55.51 -12.34
C GLY A 109 -71.50 54.82 -11.16
N SER A 110 -71.65 53.49 -11.16
CA SER A 110 -72.38 52.78 -10.09
C SER A 110 -71.54 52.64 -8.81
N VAL A 111 -72.20 52.92 -7.68
CA VAL A 111 -71.69 52.70 -6.32
C VAL A 111 -71.32 51.22 -6.09
N ASP A 112 -72.00 50.29 -6.77
CA ASP A 112 -71.71 48.84 -6.69
C ASP A 112 -70.29 48.47 -7.13
N GLY A 113 -69.65 49.30 -7.97
CA GLY A 113 -68.30 49.07 -8.48
C GLY A 113 -67.25 48.86 -7.38
N ALA A 114 -67.43 49.50 -6.22
CA ALA A 114 -66.57 49.29 -5.06
C ALA A 114 -66.70 47.86 -4.49
N GLY A 115 -67.91 47.31 -4.44
CA GLY A 115 -68.16 45.93 -4.03
C GLY A 115 -67.56 44.92 -5.00
N TYR A 116 -67.72 45.14 -6.32
CA TYR A 116 -67.11 44.31 -7.35
C TYR A 116 -65.57 44.30 -7.27
N MET A 117 -64.92 45.43 -6.97
CA MET A 117 -63.46 45.45 -6.76
C MET A 117 -63.00 44.59 -5.57
N VAL A 118 -63.75 44.58 -4.47
CA VAL A 118 -63.42 43.74 -3.29
C VAL A 118 -63.65 42.25 -3.60
N ALA A 119 -64.74 41.91 -4.29
CA ALA A 119 -65.01 40.54 -4.73
C ALA A 119 -63.95 40.02 -5.72
N ALA A 120 -63.49 40.88 -6.65
CA ALA A 120 -62.35 40.58 -7.51
C ALA A 120 -61.08 40.32 -6.68
N ALA A 121 -60.72 41.24 -5.78
CA ALA A 121 -59.53 41.11 -4.92
C ALA A 121 -59.50 39.79 -4.11
N GLU A 122 -60.63 39.35 -3.59
CA GLU A 122 -60.76 38.10 -2.85
C GLU A 122 -60.62 36.87 -3.77
N THR A 123 -61.15 36.96 -4.99
CA THR A 123 -61.01 35.94 -6.03
C THR A 123 -59.56 35.82 -6.55
N ASP A 124 -58.91 36.96 -6.80
CA ASP A 124 -57.49 37.08 -7.16
C ASP A 124 -56.60 36.35 -6.14
N ARG A 125 -56.84 36.62 -4.84
CA ARG A 125 -56.09 36.02 -3.72
C ARG A 125 -56.26 34.50 -3.69
N ARG A 126 -57.41 33.97 -4.09
CA ARG A 126 -57.67 32.51 -4.16
C ARG A 126 -56.95 31.87 -5.35
N ILE A 127 -57.09 32.42 -6.55
CA ILE A 127 -56.41 31.95 -7.78
C ILE A 127 -54.89 31.95 -7.59
N ARG A 128 -54.34 32.98 -6.95
CA ARG A 128 -52.90 33.07 -6.63
C ARG A 128 -52.43 31.98 -5.67
N ARG A 129 -53.15 31.72 -4.57
CA ARG A 129 -52.84 30.60 -3.65
C ARG A 129 -52.87 29.24 -4.37
N GLN A 130 -53.77 29.05 -5.34
CA GLN A 130 -53.85 27.84 -6.17
C GLN A 130 -52.65 27.70 -7.12
N ALA A 131 -52.12 28.78 -7.69
CA ALA A 131 -51.01 28.73 -8.64
C ALA A 131 -49.71 28.12 -8.06
N PHE A 132 -49.50 28.21 -6.75
CA PHE A 132 -48.41 27.56 -6.00
C PHE A 132 -48.66 26.08 -5.66
N ALA A 133 -49.82 25.50 -5.98
CA ALA A 133 -50.13 24.09 -5.65
C ALA A 133 -49.13 23.11 -6.26
N GLY A 134 -48.69 23.32 -7.50
CA GLY A 134 -47.66 22.48 -8.14
C GLY A 134 -46.28 22.56 -7.45
N VAL A 135 -45.90 23.75 -6.95
CA VAL A 135 -44.66 23.92 -6.18
C VAL A 135 -44.79 23.22 -4.82
N ARG A 136 -45.96 23.32 -4.16
CA ARG A 136 -46.26 22.58 -2.93
C ARG A 136 -46.21 21.06 -3.13
N ALA A 137 -46.77 20.53 -4.22
CA ALA A 137 -46.71 19.10 -4.53
C ALA A 137 -45.27 18.60 -4.67
N VAL A 138 -44.42 19.34 -5.40
CA VAL A 138 -42.98 19.03 -5.50
C VAL A 138 -42.28 19.15 -4.14
N GLN A 139 -42.61 20.16 -3.34
CA GLN A 139 -42.06 20.37 -2.01
C GLN A 139 -42.41 19.23 -1.04
N PHE A 140 -43.59 18.60 -1.16
CA PHE A 140 -43.94 17.39 -0.42
C PHE A 140 -43.32 16.11 -0.99
N ALA A 141 -43.10 16.04 -2.31
CA ALA A 141 -42.52 14.88 -2.97
C ALA A 141 -41.01 14.73 -2.69
N LEU A 142 -40.25 15.83 -2.61
CA LEU A 142 -38.79 15.77 -2.45
C LEU A 142 -38.31 14.97 -1.21
N PRO A 143 -38.84 15.19 0.00
CA PRO A 143 -38.46 14.39 1.17
C PRO A 143 -38.80 12.91 1.02
N LEU A 144 -39.93 12.58 0.40
CA LEU A 144 -40.33 11.19 0.12
C LEU A 144 -39.34 10.52 -0.84
N VAL A 145 -38.94 11.20 -1.93
CA VAL A 145 -37.89 10.70 -2.84
C VAL A 145 -36.54 10.51 -2.11
N GLY A 146 -36.20 11.39 -1.17
CA GLY A 146 -35.02 11.24 -0.32
C GLY A 146 -35.06 10.00 0.57
N LEU A 147 -36.21 9.74 1.22
CA LEU A 147 -36.43 8.56 2.05
C LEU A 147 -36.45 7.26 1.21
N THR A 148 -37.02 7.28 0.01
CA THR A 148 -36.92 6.16 -0.95
C THR A 148 -35.46 5.90 -1.32
N GLY A 149 -34.66 6.94 -1.55
CA GLY A 149 -33.22 6.81 -1.84
C GLY A 149 -32.43 6.19 -0.68
N ALA A 150 -32.74 6.59 0.55
CA ALA A 150 -32.17 5.99 1.75
C ALA A 150 -32.54 4.49 1.87
N ALA A 151 -33.81 4.14 1.66
CA ALA A 151 -34.27 2.75 1.70
C ALA A 151 -33.60 1.88 0.60
N CYS A 152 -33.51 2.40 -0.64
CA CYS A 152 -32.85 1.72 -1.74
C CYS A 152 -31.33 1.55 -1.53
N ALA A 153 -30.67 2.46 -0.81
CA ALA A 153 -29.25 2.33 -0.47
C ALA A 153 -29.02 1.28 0.64
N VAL A 154 -29.84 1.27 1.69
CA VAL A 154 -29.67 0.35 2.83
C VAL A 154 -30.11 -1.08 2.50
N GLY A 155 -31.19 -1.26 1.74
CA GLY A 155 -31.79 -2.58 1.48
C GLY A 155 -30.82 -3.67 0.99
N PRO A 156 -30.03 -3.43 -0.08
CA PRO A 156 -29.05 -4.40 -0.58
C PRO A 156 -27.93 -4.69 0.44
N ALA A 157 -27.48 -3.69 1.19
CA ALA A 157 -26.44 -3.86 2.20
C ALA A 157 -26.95 -4.66 3.42
N LEU A 158 -28.23 -4.53 3.78
CA LEU A 158 -28.87 -5.32 4.82
C LEU A 158 -29.08 -6.79 4.41
N ALA A 159 -29.24 -7.06 3.11
CA ALA A 159 -29.20 -8.42 2.60
C ALA A 159 -27.78 -9.00 2.67
N LEU A 160 -26.77 -8.23 2.24
CA LEU A 160 -25.36 -8.63 2.26
C LEU A 160 -24.77 -8.78 3.67
N SER A 161 -25.29 -8.09 4.68
CA SER A 161 -24.79 -8.21 6.05
C SER A 161 -25.01 -9.60 6.67
N SER A 162 -25.87 -10.42 6.08
CA SER A 162 -26.00 -11.85 6.43
C SER A 162 -24.79 -12.70 6.02
N GLN A 163 -23.99 -12.25 5.04
CA GLN A 163 -22.83 -12.96 4.49
C GLN A 163 -21.50 -12.27 4.81
N GLN A 164 -21.48 -10.93 4.81
CA GLN A 164 -20.26 -10.11 4.99
C GLN A 164 -20.23 -9.39 6.35
N GLY A 165 -21.22 -9.62 7.21
CA GLY A 165 -21.37 -8.94 8.49
C GLY A 165 -21.67 -7.44 8.36
N TRP A 166 -21.61 -6.74 9.49
CA TRP A 166 -21.98 -5.32 9.58
C TRP A 166 -21.05 -4.36 8.83
N ALA A 167 -19.85 -4.81 8.42
CA ALA A 167 -18.88 -3.99 7.68
C ALA A 167 -19.47 -3.46 6.35
N ALA A 168 -20.29 -4.24 5.66
CA ALA A 168 -20.95 -3.84 4.41
C ALA A 168 -22.03 -2.74 4.61
N VAL A 169 -22.54 -2.56 5.83
CA VAL A 169 -23.69 -1.66 6.12
C VAL A 169 -23.25 -0.21 6.31
N GLY A 170 -22.04 0.03 6.84
CA GLY A 170 -21.52 1.38 7.11
C GLY A 170 -21.53 2.32 5.88
N PRO A 171 -20.95 1.91 4.73
CA PRO A 171 -20.98 2.72 3.51
C PRO A 171 -22.41 3.00 3.00
N ALA A 172 -23.31 2.03 3.11
CA ALA A 172 -24.71 2.17 2.69
C ALA A 172 -25.49 3.18 3.55
N ILE A 173 -25.26 3.19 4.87
CA ILE A 173 -25.81 4.20 5.78
C ILE A 173 -25.30 5.60 5.40
N ALA A 174 -24.01 5.75 5.06
CA ALA A 174 -23.45 7.04 4.64
C ALA A 174 -24.12 7.56 3.35
N VAL A 175 -24.33 6.70 2.35
CA VAL A 175 -25.06 7.05 1.12
C VAL A 175 -26.53 7.39 1.41
N ALA A 176 -27.19 6.64 2.29
CA ALA A 176 -28.56 6.90 2.70
C ALA A 176 -28.73 8.26 3.40
N MET A 177 -27.82 8.61 4.31
CA MET A 177 -27.77 9.92 4.94
C MET A 177 -27.52 11.05 3.93
N GLN A 178 -26.71 10.81 2.89
CA GLN A 178 -26.51 11.78 1.80
C GLN A 178 -27.83 12.08 1.06
N PHE A 179 -28.66 11.07 0.76
CA PHE A 179 -29.98 11.25 0.12
C PHE A 179 -30.95 12.07 1.00
N ILE A 180 -30.97 11.82 2.31
CA ILE A 180 -31.81 12.57 3.26
C ILE A 180 -31.33 14.02 3.38
N ALA A 181 -30.02 14.25 3.53
CA ALA A 181 -29.45 15.59 3.61
C ALA A 181 -29.69 16.40 2.32
N GLN A 182 -29.42 15.81 1.14
CA GLN A 182 -29.64 16.45 -0.16
C GLN A 182 -31.11 16.85 -0.37
N SER A 183 -32.05 15.93 -0.12
CA SER A 183 -33.48 16.19 -0.31
C SER A 183 -34.02 17.23 0.68
N SER A 184 -33.52 17.23 1.92
CA SER A 184 -33.84 18.25 2.93
C SER A 184 -33.35 19.64 2.53
N VAL A 185 -32.09 19.77 2.09
CA VAL A 185 -31.51 21.05 1.64
C VAL A 185 -32.27 21.60 0.41
N MET A 186 -32.57 20.74 -0.57
CA MET A 186 -33.36 21.14 -1.74
C MET A 186 -34.79 21.57 -1.36
N THR A 187 -35.42 20.90 -0.39
CA THR A 187 -36.76 21.25 0.11
C THR A 187 -36.76 22.60 0.84
N LEU A 188 -35.74 22.87 1.66
CA LEU A 188 -35.56 24.14 2.36
C LEU A 188 -35.29 25.30 1.39
N ALA A 189 -34.47 25.07 0.35
CA ALA A 189 -34.24 26.04 -0.71
C ALA A 189 -35.52 26.38 -1.50
N LEU A 190 -36.36 25.39 -1.83
CA LEU A 190 -37.66 25.63 -2.45
C LEU A 190 -38.63 26.37 -1.51
N LEU A 191 -38.62 26.08 -0.21
CA LEU A 191 -39.42 26.81 0.77
C LEU A 191 -39.01 28.29 0.81
N ALA A 192 -37.71 28.58 0.88
CA ALA A 192 -37.19 29.95 0.88
C ALA A 192 -37.55 30.71 -0.41
N ALA A 193 -37.31 30.10 -1.58
CA ALA A 193 -37.65 30.68 -2.87
C ALA A 193 -39.17 30.93 -3.03
N ARG A 194 -40.01 30.02 -2.53
CA ARG A 194 -41.46 30.17 -2.50
C ARG A 194 -41.91 31.30 -1.57
N LEU A 195 -41.36 31.39 -0.35
CA LEU A 195 -41.67 32.47 0.59
C LEU A 195 -41.24 33.85 0.08
N LEU A 196 -40.15 33.93 -0.70
CA LEU A 196 -39.77 35.15 -1.40
C LEU A 196 -40.78 35.52 -2.49
N ALA A 197 -41.21 34.57 -3.32
CA ALA A 197 -42.26 34.79 -4.33
C ALA A 197 -43.59 35.23 -3.70
N GLU A 198 -44.06 34.54 -2.64
CA GLU A 198 -45.28 34.91 -1.93
C GLU A 198 -45.18 36.33 -1.30
N LYS A 199 -44.01 36.74 -0.78
CA LYS A 199 -43.77 38.10 -0.27
C LYS A 199 -43.75 39.17 -1.37
N VAL A 200 -43.14 38.89 -2.53
CA VAL A 200 -43.14 39.80 -3.69
C VAL A 200 -44.57 39.96 -4.23
N GLU A 201 -45.32 38.86 -4.32
CA GLU A 201 -46.69 38.83 -4.82
C GLU A 201 -47.67 39.59 -3.91
N LEU A 202 -47.54 39.47 -2.59
CA LEU A 202 -48.32 40.25 -1.62
C LEU A 202 -48.00 41.75 -1.70
N ARG A 203 -46.72 42.12 -1.86
CA ARG A 203 -46.32 43.53 -2.08
C ARG A 203 -46.89 44.09 -3.37
N LEU A 204 -46.95 43.29 -4.45
CA LEU A 204 -47.53 43.71 -5.73
C LEU A 204 -49.04 43.97 -5.60
N ILE A 205 -49.77 43.08 -4.92
CA ILE A 205 -51.21 43.27 -4.65
C ILE A 205 -51.44 44.56 -3.86
N ALA A 206 -50.68 44.78 -2.77
CA ALA A 206 -50.81 46.00 -1.96
C ALA A 206 -50.49 47.27 -2.78
N ALA A 207 -49.43 47.27 -3.58
CA ALA A 207 -49.06 48.41 -4.42
C ALA A 207 -50.11 48.71 -5.51
N VAL A 208 -50.79 47.69 -6.05
CA VAL A 208 -51.93 47.88 -6.95
C VAL A 208 -53.15 48.40 -6.20
N ASP A 209 -53.55 47.78 -5.09
CA ASP A 209 -54.72 48.22 -4.30
C ASP A 209 -54.56 49.68 -3.79
N ASP A 210 -53.33 50.11 -3.45
CA ASP A 210 -53.03 51.51 -3.09
C ASP A 210 -53.06 52.47 -4.29
N ALA A 211 -52.53 52.07 -5.46
CA ALA A 211 -52.60 52.87 -6.69
C ALA A 211 -54.04 53.06 -7.17
N VAL A 212 -54.87 52.01 -7.04
CA VAL A 212 -56.32 52.05 -7.26
C VAL A 212 -56.98 53.02 -6.29
N ARG A 213 -56.70 52.92 -4.99
CA ARG A 213 -57.27 53.82 -3.97
C ARG A 213 -56.90 55.28 -4.23
N GLN A 214 -55.66 55.56 -4.63
CA GLN A 214 -55.22 56.92 -5.00
C GLN A 214 -55.97 57.46 -6.22
N ARG A 215 -56.32 56.61 -7.20
CA ARG A 215 -57.10 57.02 -8.38
C ARG A 215 -58.58 57.31 -8.02
N CYS A 216 -59.18 56.50 -7.16
CA CYS A 216 -60.55 56.71 -6.66
C CYS A 216 -60.72 57.96 -5.78
N LEU A 217 -59.63 58.46 -5.18
CA LEU A 217 -59.62 59.63 -4.29
C LEU A 217 -59.24 60.96 -5.00
N GLN A 218 -59.10 60.99 -6.33
CA GLN A 218 -58.77 62.24 -7.03
C GLN A 218 -59.99 63.21 -7.04
N PRO A 219 -59.89 64.45 -6.51
CA PRO A 219 -61.05 65.31 -6.25
C PRO A 219 -61.84 65.86 -7.47
N GLY A 220 -61.55 65.40 -8.69
CA GLY A 220 -62.16 65.93 -9.92
C GLY A 220 -63.52 65.32 -10.28
N VAL A 221 -63.85 64.13 -9.77
CA VAL A 221 -65.15 63.49 -10.03
C VAL A 221 -66.18 64.06 -9.05
N ALA A 222 -66.72 65.24 -9.37
CA ALA A 222 -67.82 65.83 -8.62
C ALA A 222 -69.03 64.87 -8.62
N PRO A 223 -69.64 64.55 -7.47
CA PRO A 223 -70.75 63.61 -7.42
C PRO A 223 -71.99 64.19 -8.12
N LEU A 224 -72.40 63.60 -9.24
CA LEU A 224 -73.56 64.05 -10.04
C LEU A 224 -74.91 63.98 -9.29
N ALA A 225 -74.94 63.42 -8.08
CA ALA A 225 -76.13 63.33 -7.22
C ALA A 225 -76.69 64.70 -6.76
N ALA A 226 -75.97 65.81 -6.99
CA ALA A 226 -76.31 67.13 -6.43
C ALA A 226 -77.58 67.80 -7.00
N SER A 227 -78.12 67.33 -8.14
CA SER A 227 -79.16 68.09 -8.89
C SER A 227 -80.52 67.38 -9.07
N ASP A 228 -80.71 66.17 -8.53
CA ASP A 228 -82.00 65.47 -8.59
C ASP A 228 -82.61 65.35 -7.18
N PRO A 229 -83.81 65.92 -6.92
CA PRO A 229 -84.48 65.76 -5.62
C PRO A 229 -84.80 64.30 -5.29
N ALA A 230 -85.05 63.44 -6.28
CA ALA A 230 -85.22 62.00 -6.09
C ALA A 230 -83.90 61.35 -5.68
N ALA A 231 -82.77 61.75 -6.27
CA ALA A 231 -81.45 61.35 -5.78
C ALA A 231 -81.18 61.83 -4.34
N SER A 232 -81.70 62.98 -3.90
CA SER A 232 -81.60 63.42 -2.49
C SER A 232 -82.44 62.58 -1.51
N VAL A 233 -83.52 61.95 -2.00
CA VAL A 233 -84.37 61.03 -1.22
C VAL A 233 -83.75 59.64 -1.22
N LEU A 234 -83.27 59.16 -2.36
CA LEU A 234 -82.51 57.92 -2.47
C LEU A 234 -81.20 58.00 -1.68
N MET A 235 -80.48 59.13 -1.67
CA MET A 235 -79.32 59.32 -0.80
C MET A 235 -79.70 59.23 0.67
N ARG A 236 -80.74 59.93 1.15
CA ARG A 236 -81.18 59.82 2.55
C ARG A 236 -81.75 58.44 2.92
N GLN A 237 -82.27 57.71 1.95
CA GLN A 237 -82.67 56.31 2.11
C GLN A 237 -81.44 55.39 2.14
N CYS A 238 -80.44 55.61 1.29
CA CYS A 238 -79.17 54.91 1.25
C CYS A 238 -78.29 55.23 2.45
N GLU A 239 -78.33 56.43 3.01
CA GLU A 239 -77.68 56.80 4.27
C GLU A 239 -78.33 56.05 5.43
N ARG A 240 -79.67 55.95 5.47
CA ARG A 240 -80.38 55.14 6.48
C ARG A 240 -80.17 53.64 6.31
N THR A 241 -80.11 53.11 5.08
CA THR A 241 -79.76 51.70 4.88
C THR A 241 -78.28 51.46 5.16
N LEU A 242 -77.38 52.41 4.86
CA LEU A 242 -75.96 52.33 5.24
C LEU A 242 -75.79 52.41 6.77
N GLU A 243 -76.50 53.29 7.47
CA GLU A 243 -76.46 53.43 8.93
C GLU A 243 -77.04 52.20 9.63
N THR A 244 -78.16 51.67 9.15
CA THR A 244 -78.73 50.42 9.68
C THR A 244 -77.90 49.19 9.32
N VAL A 245 -77.27 49.14 8.13
CA VAL A 245 -76.30 48.10 7.76
C VAL A 245 -75.02 48.24 8.57
N GLN A 246 -74.48 49.44 8.79
CA GLN A 246 -73.32 49.67 9.66
C GLN A 246 -73.63 49.29 11.11
N THR A 247 -74.83 49.60 11.61
CA THR A 247 -75.28 49.19 12.94
C THR A 247 -75.45 47.67 13.03
N ALA A 248 -76.05 47.04 12.01
CA ALA A 248 -76.21 45.59 11.94
C ALA A 248 -74.87 44.86 11.78
N VAL A 249 -73.94 45.40 11.00
CA VAL A 249 -72.56 44.90 10.85
C VAL A 249 -71.78 45.09 12.14
N ALA A 250 -71.86 46.23 12.81
CA ALA A 250 -71.23 46.43 14.12
C ALA A 250 -71.80 45.48 15.20
N GLN A 251 -73.10 45.21 15.18
CA GLN A 251 -73.73 44.19 16.03
C GLN A 251 -73.30 42.78 15.65
N HIS A 252 -73.16 42.48 14.34
CA HIS A 252 -72.72 41.18 13.84
C HIS A 252 -71.23 40.94 14.15
N ASP A 253 -70.37 41.94 13.99
CA ASP A 253 -68.96 41.93 14.36
C ASP A 253 -68.79 41.82 15.87
N ALA A 254 -69.59 42.52 16.69
CA ALA A 254 -69.59 42.35 18.14
C ALA A 254 -70.05 40.94 18.54
N ALA A 255 -71.05 40.37 17.85
CA ALA A 255 -71.51 39.00 18.07
C ALA A 255 -70.47 37.96 17.63
N LEU A 256 -69.84 38.13 16.46
CA LEU A 256 -68.76 37.29 15.94
C LEU A 256 -67.52 37.38 16.83
N HIS A 257 -67.13 38.58 17.28
CA HIS A 257 -66.01 38.74 18.20
C HIS A 257 -66.30 38.06 19.54
N LYS A 258 -67.54 38.15 20.05
CA LYS A 258 -67.98 37.44 21.26
C LYS A 258 -68.00 35.92 21.08
N THR A 259 -68.47 35.40 19.94
CA THR A 259 -68.48 33.94 19.68
C THR A 259 -67.09 33.40 19.38
N LEU A 260 -66.24 34.15 18.67
CA LEU A 260 -64.83 33.81 18.44
C LEU A 260 -64.00 33.86 19.74
N ALA A 261 -64.20 34.86 20.61
CA ALA A 261 -63.56 34.90 21.93
C ALA A 261 -64.13 33.84 22.90
N GLY A 262 -65.35 33.34 22.68
CA GLY A 262 -65.90 32.19 23.38
C GLY A 262 -65.34 30.86 22.86
N ALA A 263 -65.27 30.71 21.54
CA ALA A 263 -64.71 29.54 20.87
C ALA A 263 -63.19 29.42 21.10
N GLY A 264 -62.46 30.53 21.09
CA GLY A 264 -61.03 30.61 21.38
C GLY A 264 -60.72 30.14 22.79
N ARG A 265 -61.43 30.63 23.82
CA ARG A 265 -61.29 30.13 25.20
C ARG A 265 -61.64 28.64 25.33
N ARG A 266 -62.72 28.16 24.69
CA ARG A 266 -63.03 26.72 24.64
C ARG A 266 -61.96 25.89 23.91
N TRP A 267 -61.30 26.46 22.90
CA TRP A 267 -60.17 25.83 22.21
C TRP A 267 -58.90 25.82 23.07
N GLU A 268 -58.67 26.86 23.86
CA GLU A 268 -57.55 26.96 24.80
C GLU A 268 -57.76 26.01 26.00
N GLU A 269 -58.97 25.94 26.53
CA GLU A 269 -59.41 24.95 27.54
C GLU A 269 -59.26 23.51 27.04
N THR A 270 -59.76 23.19 25.84
CA THR A 270 -59.63 21.82 25.27
C THR A 270 -58.22 21.49 24.83
N ALA A 271 -57.43 22.43 24.30
CA ALA A 271 -56.02 22.23 23.99
C ALA A 271 -55.19 22.02 25.27
N SER A 272 -55.44 22.78 26.33
CA SER A 272 -54.78 22.62 27.63
C SER A 272 -55.15 21.27 28.28
N ALA A 273 -56.43 20.88 28.25
CA ALA A 273 -56.87 19.57 28.72
C ALA A 273 -56.28 18.40 27.90
N ALA A 274 -56.22 18.54 26.57
CA ALA A 274 -55.59 17.55 25.69
C ALA A 274 -54.07 17.48 25.89
N ALA A 275 -53.39 18.61 26.09
CA ALA A 275 -51.96 18.66 26.39
C ALA A 275 -51.64 18.03 27.75
N ALA A 276 -52.45 18.29 28.78
CA ALA A 276 -52.32 17.65 30.09
C ALA A 276 -52.57 16.13 30.01
N LEU A 277 -53.60 15.70 29.28
CA LEU A 277 -53.90 14.28 29.05
C LEU A 277 -52.78 13.58 28.25
N LEU A 278 -52.23 14.22 27.23
CA LEU A 278 -51.09 13.72 26.46
C LEU A 278 -49.82 13.65 27.32
N HIS A 279 -49.44 14.71 28.04
CA HIS A 279 -48.28 14.65 28.94
C HIS A 279 -48.43 13.57 30.00
N ARG A 280 -49.64 13.38 30.54
CA ARG A 280 -49.92 12.31 31.49
C ARG A 280 -49.80 10.92 30.85
N THR A 281 -50.59 10.64 29.81
CA THR A 281 -50.63 9.29 29.20
C THR A 281 -49.31 8.91 28.53
N VAL A 282 -48.66 9.84 27.83
CA VAL A 282 -47.32 9.60 27.23
C VAL A 282 -46.25 9.52 28.31
N GLY A 283 -46.33 10.31 29.39
CA GLY A 283 -45.40 10.23 30.51
C GLY A 283 -45.51 8.92 31.29
N GLU A 284 -46.74 8.49 31.62
CA GLU A 284 -47.03 7.20 32.25
C GLU A 284 -46.59 6.03 31.35
N ALA A 285 -46.89 6.07 30.04
CA ALA A 285 -46.49 5.03 29.08
C ALA A 285 -44.98 4.97 28.84
N ILE A 286 -44.28 6.10 28.71
CA ILE A 286 -42.82 6.13 28.57
C ILE A 286 -42.15 5.67 29.87
N SER A 287 -42.64 6.07 31.04
CA SER A 287 -42.11 5.62 32.33
C SER A 287 -42.28 4.11 32.53
N ALA A 288 -43.46 3.57 32.18
CA ALA A 288 -43.72 2.14 32.19
C ALA A 288 -42.82 1.38 31.18
N GLY A 289 -42.77 1.82 29.93
CA GLY A 289 -41.97 1.19 28.87
C GLY A 289 -40.46 1.26 29.11
N LEU A 290 -39.95 2.35 29.69
CA LEU A 290 -38.54 2.44 30.11
C LEU A 290 -38.24 1.51 31.28
N LYS A 291 -39.18 1.34 32.23
CA LYS A 291 -39.03 0.40 33.34
C LYS A 291 -39.04 -1.05 32.86
N GLU A 292 -39.98 -1.40 31.99
CA GLU A 292 -40.09 -2.72 31.36
C GLU A 292 -38.87 -3.03 30.50
N HIS A 293 -38.41 -2.07 29.69
CA HIS A 293 -37.20 -2.23 28.88
C HIS A 293 -35.93 -2.35 29.74
N ALA A 294 -35.79 -1.57 30.82
CA ALA A 294 -34.67 -1.70 31.75
C ALA A 294 -34.69 -3.04 32.51
N GLN A 295 -35.87 -3.55 32.87
CA GLN A 295 -36.02 -4.88 33.44
C GLN A 295 -35.62 -5.96 32.43
N SER A 296 -36.15 -5.90 31.20
CA SER A 296 -35.81 -6.83 30.11
C SER A 296 -34.31 -6.80 29.75
N LEU A 297 -33.68 -5.62 29.80
CA LEU A 297 -32.24 -5.45 29.60
C LEU A 297 -31.45 -6.14 30.73
N ASN A 298 -31.85 -5.94 31.99
CA ASN A 298 -31.20 -6.57 33.14
C ASN A 298 -31.37 -8.10 33.14
N GLU A 299 -32.55 -8.60 32.80
CA GLU A 299 -32.83 -10.04 32.63
C GLU A 299 -31.99 -10.62 31.47
N GLY A 300 -31.90 -9.89 30.35
CA GLY A 300 -31.05 -10.27 29.21
C GLY A 300 -29.56 -10.29 29.53
N VAL A 301 -29.06 -9.29 30.27
CA VAL A 301 -27.67 -9.22 30.73
C VAL A 301 -27.37 -10.32 31.75
N ALA A 302 -28.25 -10.58 32.71
CA ALA A 302 -28.11 -11.67 33.67
C ALA A 302 -28.09 -13.05 32.98
N LYS A 303 -28.97 -13.26 32.00
CA LYS A 303 -28.95 -14.47 31.17
C LYS A 303 -27.65 -14.58 30.37
N PHE A 304 -27.24 -13.53 29.68
CA PHE A 304 -26.02 -13.54 28.87
C PHE A 304 -24.76 -13.78 29.72
N ALA A 305 -24.72 -13.28 30.97
CA ALA A 305 -23.65 -13.58 31.91
C ALA A 305 -23.61 -15.07 32.29
N GLY A 306 -24.76 -15.70 32.58
CA GLY A 306 -24.84 -17.14 32.84
C GLY A 306 -24.54 -18.02 31.61
N ASP A 307 -25.01 -17.61 30.43
CA ASP A 307 -24.67 -18.26 29.16
C ASP A 307 -23.13 -18.19 28.95
N LEU A 308 -22.50 -17.02 29.16
CA LEU A 308 -21.06 -16.83 29.07
C LEU A 308 -20.27 -17.64 30.11
N GLU A 309 -20.72 -17.68 31.36
CA GLU A 309 -20.14 -18.51 32.43
C GLU A 309 -20.15 -20.00 32.03
N SER A 310 -21.27 -20.50 31.51
CA SER A 310 -21.37 -21.89 31.02
C SER A 310 -20.41 -22.19 29.85
N VAL A 311 -20.20 -21.22 28.95
CA VAL A 311 -19.27 -21.33 27.81
C VAL A 311 -17.81 -21.27 28.26
N LEU A 312 -17.50 -20.50 29.30
CA LEU A 312 -16.16 -20.43 29.91
C LEU A 312 -15.83 -21.70 30.67
N ILE A 313 -16.76 -22.23 31.47
CA ILE A 313 -16.61 -23.53 32.15
C ILE A 313 -16.38 -24.64 31.11
N ARG A 314 -17.18 -24.67 30.03
CA ARG A 314 -17.04 -25.66 28.97
C ARG A 314 -15.73 -25.52 28.19
N HIS A 315 -15.23 -24.30 27.95
CA HIS A 315 -13.90 -24.11 27.37
C HIS A 315 -12.78 -24.55 28.31
N ALA A 316 -12.88 -24.28 29.61
CA ALA A 316 -11.89 -24.74 30.59
C ALA A 316 -11.85 -26.27 30.66
N GLN A 317 -13.00 -26.94 30.60
CA GLN A 317 -13.08 -28.39 30.53
C GLN A 317 -12.45 -28.94 29.24
N ILE A 318 -12.82 -28.42 28.06
CA ILE A 318 -12.25 -28.84 26.77
C ILE A 318 -10.73 -28.59 26.73
N LEU A 319 -10.25 -27.51 27.35
CA LEU A 319 -8.83 -27.21 27.45
C LEU A 319 -8.10 -28.23 28.34
N SER A 320 -8.70 -28.63 29.47
CA SER A 320 -8.16 -29.69 30.33
C SER A 320 -8.09 -31.03 29.59
N GLU A 321 -9.21 -31.46 29.00
CA GLU A 321 -9.30 -32.71 28.23
C GLU A 321 -8.27 -32.75 27.08
N ASN A 322 -8.01 -31.61 26.43
CA ASN A 322 -6.99 -31.50 25.38
C ASN A 322 -5.55 -31.45 25.93
N ILE A 323 -5.31 -30.89 27.12
CA ILE A 323 -4.00 -30.93 27.80
C ILE A 323 -3.70 -32.37 28.26
N ASP A 324 -4.68 -33.08 28.80
CA ASP A 324 -4.54 -34.48 29.20
C ASP A 324 -4.25 -35.38 27.98
N ALA A 325 -4.96 -35.16 26.86
CA ALA A 325 -4.69 -35.85 25.61
C ALA A 325 -3.29 -35.53 25.03
N HIS A 326 -2.87 -34.26 25.02
CA HIS A 326 -1.56 -33.86 24.53
C HIS A 326 -0.40 -34.35 25.41
N THR A 327 -0.57 -34.36 26.73
CA THR A 327 0.46 -34.87 27.66
C THR A 327 0.58 -36.39 27.58
N GLY A 328 -0.54 -37.12 27.43
CA GLY A 328 -0.54 -38.55 27.13
C GLY A 328 0.19 -38.87 25.82
N GLY A 329 -0.17 -38.22 24.72
CA GLY A 329 0.48 -38.43 23.42
C GLY A 329 1.96 -38.02 23.39
N LEU A 330 2.36 -37.02 24.19
CA LEU A 330 3.76 -36.63 24.33
C LEU A 330 4.56 -37.63 25.19
N ALA A 331 3.94 -38.25 26.20
CA ALA A 331 4.55 -39.35 26.95
C ALA A 331 4.76 -40.59 26.07
N GLU A 332 3.75 -40.99 25.29
CA GLU A 332 3.84 -42.11 24.33
C GLU A 332 4.92 -41.83 23.25
N ALA A 333 4.99 -40.60 22.73
CA ALA A 333 6.02 -40.20 21.77
C ALA A 333 7.44 -40.22 22.38
N LEU A 334 7.61 -39.83 23.65
CA LEU A 334 8.89 -39.90 24.35
C LEU A 334 9.30 -41.35 24.66
N GLU A 335 8.36 -42.21 25.06
CA GLU A 335 8.60 -43.65 25.25
C GLU A 335 9.02 -44.31 23.93
N HIS A 336 8.29 -44.05 22.84
CA HIS A 336 8.64 -44.53 21.51
C HIS A 336 10.01 -44.03 21.04
N HIS A 337 10.30 -42.73 21.20
CA HIS A 337 11.60 -42.16 20.84
C HIS A 337 12.73 -42.77 21.67
N THR A 338 12.51 -43.01 22.97
CA THR A 338 13.49 -43.67 23.85
C THR A 338 13.76 -45.10 23.39
N ALA A 339 12.70 -45.88 23.09
CA ALA A 339 12.83 -47.24 22.57
C ALA A 339 13.58 -47.28 21.21
N VAL A 340 13.28 -46.35 20.31
CA VAL A 340 14.00 -46.21 19.03
C VAL A 340 15.46 -45.83 19.26
N MET A 341 15.78 -44.88 20.14
CA MET A 341 17.17 -44.55 20.46
C MET A 341 17.93 -45.76 21.02
N THR A 342 17.38 -46.46 22.01
CA THR A 342 17.99 -47.68 22.56
C THR A 342 18.18 -48.77 21.49
N GLN A 343 17.25 -48.91 20.54
CA GLN A 343 17.41 -49.83 19.40
C GLN A 343 18.53 -49.37 18.44
N THR A 344 18.69 -48.07 18.19
CA THR A 344 19.80 -47.56 17.37
C THR A 344 21.15 -47.69 18.08
N GLU A 345 21.23 -47.42 19.39
CA GLU A 345 22.45 -47.59 20.19
C GLU A 345 22.88 -49.06 20.25
N THR A 346 21.94 -49.99 20.45
CA THR A 346 22.25 -51.43 20.47
C THR A 346 22.67 -51.95 19.09
N ASN A 347 22.10 -51.43 18.00
CA ASN A 347 22.56 -51.70 16.64
C ASN A 347 23.99 -51.17 16.40
N LEU A 348 24.25 -49.89 16.73
CA LEU A 348 25.58 -49.27 16.64
C LEU A 348 26.63 -50.01 17.51
N ALA A 349 26.24 -50.49 18.69
CA ALA A 349 27.10 -51.29 19.55
C ALA A 349 27.34 -52.71 19.01
N ALA A 350 26.46 -53.26 18.18
CA ALA A 350 26.70 -54.51 17.45
C ALA A 350 27.60 -54.28 16.23
N GLU A 351 27.39 -53.22 15.46
CA GLU A 351 28.18 -52.84 14.29
C GLU A 351 29.62 -52.46 14.67
N ASN A 352 29.82 -51.67 15.74
CA ASN A 352 31.16 -51.39 16.27
C ASN A 352 31.89 -52.66 16.75
N ARG A 353 31.20 -53.61 17.40
CA ARG A 353 31.79 -54.90 17.78
C ARG A 353 32.18 -55.74 16.56
N ARG A 354 31.38 -55.67 15.48
CA ARG A 354 31.70 -56.31 14.21
C ARG A 354 32.93 -55.69 13.55
N HIS A 355 32.99 -54.36 13.43
CA HIS A 355 34.14 -53.67 12.85
C HIS A 355 35.42 -53.85 13.68
N LEU A 356 35.33 -53.92 15.01
CA LEU A 356 36.48 -54.27 15.85
C LEU A 356 36.99 -55.69 15.52
N ALA A 357 36.12 -56.68 15.38
CA ALA A 357 36.52 -58.04 14.99
C ALA A 357 37.09 -58.11 13.56
N GLU A 358 36.55 -57.32 12.62
CA GLU A 358 37.07 -57.19 11.25
C GLU A 358 38.46 -56.54 11.23
N VAL A 359 38.70 -55.53 12.08
CA VAL A 359 40.01 -54.88 12.26
C VAL A 359 41.01 -55.79 12.97
N GLU A 360 40.60 -56.50 14.03
CA GLU A 360 41.44 -57.48 14.72
C GLU A 360 41.90 -58.60 13.78
N ALA A 361 41.00 -59.11 12.93
CA ALA A 361 41.33 -60.09 11.90
C ALA A 361 42.34 -59.54 10.86
N ALA A 362 42.10 -58.33 10.34
CA ALA A 362 42.99 -57.70 9.36
C ALA A 362 44.37 -57.36 9.95
N VAL A 363 44.44 -56.93 11.22
CA VAL A 363 45.71 -56.72 11.95
C VAL A 363 46.42 -58.04 12.19
N GLY A 364 45.70 -59.11 12.54
CA GLY A 364 46.25 -60.47 12.66
C GLY A 364 46.87 -60.97 11.35
N GLU A 365 46.16 -60.83 10.23
CA GLU A 365 46.66 -61.19 8.89
C GLU A 365 47.90 -60.37 8.51
N ALA A 366 47.86 -59.04 8.72
CA ALA A 366 48.99 -58.15 8.48
C ALA A 366 50.21 -58.52 9.34
N MET A 367 50.02 -58.92 10.60
CA MET A 367 51.10 -59.34 11.49
C MET A 367 51.71 -60.69 11.07
N VAL A 368 50.90 -61.63 10.58
CA VAL A 368 51.39 -62.90 9.99
C VAL A 368 52.16 -62.64 8.70
N MET A 369 51.68 -61.75 7.82
CA MET A 369 52.43 -61.34 6.63
C MET A 369 53.76 -60.65 6.97
N ALA A 370 53.77 -59.79 8.00
CA ALA A 370 54.98 -59.14 8.48
C ALA A 370 56.00 -60.15 9.04
N ALA A 371 55.55 -61.10 9.86
CA ALA A 371 56.38 -62.18 10.39
C ALA A 371 56.98 -63.06 9.28
N SER A 372 56.18 -63.48 8.30
CA SER A 372 56.66 -64.26 7.15
C SER A 372 57.66 -63.47 6.28
N ARG A 373 57.44 -62.16 6.10
CA ARG A 373 58.41 -61.28 5.43
C ARG A 373 59.72 -61.17 6.23
N GLN A 374 59.65 -61.08 7.55
CA GLN A 374 60.83 -61.02 8.41
C GLN A 374 61.60 -62.35 8.40
N GLU A 375 60.91 -63.49 8.46
CA GLU A 375 61.52 -64.82 8.30
C GLU A 375 62.25 -64.96 6.95
N LYS A 376 61.64 -64.47 5.86
CA LYS A 376 62.27 -64.46 4.54
C LYS A 376 63.53 -63.58 4.51
N LEU A 377 63.50 -62.39 5.12
CA LEU A 377 64.66 -61.52 5.23
C LEU A 377 65.78 -62.14 6.09
N ILE A 378 65.44 -62.85 7.16
CA ILE A 378 66.40 -63.60 7.99
C ILE A 378 67.08 -64.66 7.14
N LYS A 379 66.34 -65.52 6.43
CA LYS A 379 66.91 -66.54 5.53
C LYS A 379 67.82 -65.95 4.46
N GLN A 380 67.40 -64.86 3.81
CA GLN A 380 68.25 -64.13 2.85
C GLN A 380 69.53 -63.57 3.48
N SER A 381 69.52 -63.21 4.77
CA SER A 381 70.73 -62.82 5.49
C SER A 381 71.60 -64.01 5.92
N GLU A 382 71.02 -65.16 6.25
CA GLU A 382 71.75 -66.41 6.53
C GLU A 382 72.45 -66.93 5.26
N ASP A 383 71.75 -66.94 4.13
CA ASP A 383 72.30 -67.29 2.81
C ASP A 383 73.46 -66.35 2.43
N MET A 384 73.28 -65.03 2.56
CA MET A 384 74.32 -64.04 2.26
C MET A 384 75.54 -64.14 3.19
N LEU A 385 75.34 -64.41 4.49
CA LEU A 385 76.43 -64.65 5.44
C LEU A 385 77.20 -65.94 5.09
N ARG A 386 76.52 -66.95 4.53
CA ARG A 386 77.11 -68.21 4.08
C ARG A 386 77.92 -68.04 2.80
N GLU A 387 77.37 -67.36 1.79
CA GLU A 387 78.12 -66.97 0.57
C GLU A 387 79.37 -66.15 0.93
N MET A 388 79.25 -65.20 1.87
CA MET A 388 80.38 -64.42 2.36
C MET A 388 81.40 -65.29 3.13
N GLN A 389 80.96 -66.29 3.89
CA GLN A 389 81.85 -67.23 4.57
C GLN A 389 82.61 -68.11 3.58
N ASP A 390 81.93 -68.66 2.58
CA ASP A 390 82.55 -69.51 1.54
C ASP A 390 83.56 -68.70 0.70
N ALA A 391 83.20 -67.46 0.31
CA ALA A 391 84.12 -66.54 -0.38
C ALA A 391 85.34 -66.13 0.48
N LEU A 392 85.18 -65.98 1.79
CA LEU A 392 86.28 -65.70 2.72
C LEU A 392 87.23 -66.91 2.85
N VAL A 393 86.67 -68.13 2.86
CA VAL A 393 87.45 -69.38 2.87
C VAL A 393 88.21 -69.54 1.54
N GLU A 394 87.59 -69.25 0.40
CA GLU A 394 88.24 -69.27 -0.92
C GLU A 394 89.38 -68.24 -1.00
N ALA A 395 89.15 -66.99 -0.59
CA ALA A 395 90.17 -65.94 -0.56
C ALA A 395 91.34 -66.28 0.37
N SER A 396 91.07 -66.91 1.52
CA SER A 396 92.10 -67.45 2.41
C SER A 396 92.91 -68.56 1.73
N GLY A 397 92.23 -69.49 1.05
CA GLY A 397 92.87 -70.55 0.25
C GLY A 397 93.78 -70.01 -0.87
N MET A 398 93.34 -68.99 -1.60
CA MET A 398 94.16 -68.28 -2.59
C MET A 398 95.37 -67.59 -1.95
N THR A 399 95.20 -67.00 -0.77
CA THR A 399 96.30 -66.36 -0.02
C THR A 399 97.35 -67.39 0.40
N VAL A 400 96.93 -68.56 0.87
CA VAL A 400 97.84 -69.68 1.20
C VAL A 400 98.57 -70.19 -0.06
N ALA A 401 97.88 -70.32 -1.20
CA ALA A 401 98.51 -70.71 -2.47
C ALA A 401 99.55 -69.67 -2.94
N GLN A 402 99.25 -68.37 -2.83
CA GLN A 402 100.19 -67.29 -3.10
C GLN A 402 101.40 -67.35 -2.16
N GLN A 403 101.19 -67.64 -0.87
CA GLN A 403 102.28 -67.77 0.11
C GLN A 403 103.18 -68.99 -0.18
N GLN A 404 102.61 -70.12 -0.61
CA GLN A 404 103.39 -71.26 -1.11
C GLN A 404 104.20 -70.91 -2.37
N GLN A 405 103.63 -70.10 -3.28
CA GLN A 405 104.34 -69.66 -4.48
C GLN A 405 105.49 -68.69 -4.15
N LEU A 406 105.32 -67.81 -3.15
CA LEU A 406 106.40 -66.98 -2.62
C LEU A 406 107.52 -67.82 -1.98
N VAL A 407 107.20 -68.91 -1.28
CA VAL A 407 108.22 -69.86 -0.78
C VAL A 407 109.00 -70.47 -1.94
N ARG A 408 108.34 -70.98 -3.00
CA ARG A 408 109.04 -71.48 -4.20
C ARG A 408 109.88 -70.42 -4.90
N GLN A 409 109.42 -69.17 -4.94
CA GLN A 409 110.23 -68.05 -5.45
C GLN A 409 111.45 -67.77 -4.57
N SER A 410 111.34 -67.91 -3.25
CA SER A 410 112.50 -67.81 -2.35
C SER A 410 113.49 -68.97 -2.52
N GLU A 411 113.04 -70.20 -2.79
CA GLU A 411 113.90 -71.34 -3.14
C GLU A 411 114.63 -71.12 -4.48
N ILE A 412 113.95 -70.54 -5.48
CA ILE A 412 114.55 -70.17 -6.76
C ILE A 412 115.57 -69.05 -6.59
N LEU A 413 115.26 -68.01 -5.79
CA LEU A 413 116.21 -66.95 -5.46
C LEU A 413 117.43 -67.48 -4.70
N LEU A 414 117.25 -68.45 -3.79
CA LEU A 414 118.35 -69.11 -3.08
C LEU A 414 119.29 -69.82 -4.07
N LYS A 415 118.73 -70.57 -5.04
CA LYS A 415 119.51 -71.21 -6.12
C LYS A 415 120.19 -70.22 -7.05
N VAL A 416 119.59 -69.06 -7.32
CA VAL A 416 120.23 -67.99 -8.10
C VAL A 416 121.40 -67.38 -7.32
N VAL A 417 121.28 -67.17 -6.00
CA VAL A 417 122.38 -66.72 -5.15
C VAL A 417 123.51 -67.76 -5.09
N GLU A 418 123.16 -69.04 -4.96
CA GLU A 418 124.10 -70.17 -4.96
C GLU A 418 124.89 -70.25 -6.29
N ALA A 419 124.19 -70.21 -7.42
CA ALA A 419 124.81 -70.13 -8.76
C ALA A 419 125.63 -68.84 -8.99
N THR A 420 125.25 -67.72 -8.35
CA THR A 420 126.07 -66.49 -8.37
C THR A 420 127.37 -66.68 -7.58
N GLY A 421 127.36 -67.52 -6.54
CA GLY A 421 128.57 -68.00 -5.86
C GLY A 421 129.47 -68.86 -6.75
N GLU A 422 128.89 -69.73 -7.57
CA GLU A 422 129.64 -70.53 -8.57
C GLU A 422 130.25 -69.66 -9.68
N VAL A 423 129.54 -68.62 -10.15
CA VAL A 423 130.10 -67.63 -11.09
C VAL A 423 131.27 -66.87 -10.46
N ARG A 424 131.21 -66.53 -9.18
CA ARG A 424 132.31 -65.87 -8.47
C ARG A 424 133.54 -66.76 -8.33
N THR A 425 133.39 -68.05 -8.01
CA THR A 425 134.54 -68.97 -7.95
C THR A 425 135.13 -69.24 -9.33
N LEU A 426 134.32 -69.17 -10.40
CA LEU A 426 134.80 -69.16 -11.78
C LEU A 426 135.60 -67.88 -12.13
N GLU A 427 135.17 -66.69 -11.70
CA GLU A 427 135.97 -65.46 -11.85
C GLU A 427 137.30 -65.54 -11.10
N GLU A 428 137.29 -65.99 -9.85
CA GLU A 428 138.50 -66.15 -9.03
C GLU A 428 139.47 -67.19 -9.65
N ALA A 429 138.96 -68.28 -10.23
CA ALA A 429 139.75 -69.26 -10.98
C ALA A 429 140.28 -68.73 -12.33
N LEU A 430 139.50 -67.93 -13.07
CA LEU A 430 139.92 -67.34 -14.35
C LEU A 430 141.03 -66.30 -14.13
N ASN A 431 140.85 -65.42 -13.14
CA ASN A 431 141.81 -64.37 -12.79
C ASN A 431 143.15 -64.96 -12.31
N SER A 432 143.11 -66.07 -11.56
CA SER A 432 144.29 -66.86 -11.18
C SER A 432 145.05 -67.40 -12.40
N ASN A 433 144.36 -67.93 -13.42
CA ASN A 433 145.00 -68.42 -14.64
C ASN A 433 145.59 -67.30 -15.52
N VAL A 434 144.94 -66.13 -15.58
CA VAL A 434 145.50 -64.95 -16.27
C VAL A 434 146.78 -64.46 -15.58
N ALA A 435 146.80 -64.45 -14.24
CA ALA A 435 148.02 -64.14 -13.48
C ALA A 435 149.15 -65.17 -13.73
N ALA A 436 148.83 -66.46 -13.87
CA ALA A 436 149.79 -67.50 -14.20
C ALA A 436 150.37 -67.33 -15.62
N LEU A 437 149.55 -66.98 -16.61
CA LEU A 437 150.00 -66.74 -17.99
C LEU A 437 150.93 -65.52 -18.11
N ALA A 438 150.70 -64.48 -17.29
CA ALA A 438 151.55 -63.30 -17.22
C ALA A 438 152.93 -63.55 -16.57
N ALA A 439 153.12 -64.68 -15.89
CA ALA A 439 154.35 -65.00 -15.15
C ALA A 439 155.43 -65.69 -16.00
N SER A 440 155.07 -66.46 -17.04
CA SER A 440 156.03 -67.20 -17.87
C SER A 440 156.66 -66.35 -18.97
N HIS A 441 155.96 -65.35 -19.48
CA HIS A 441 156.39 -64.53 -20.63
C HIS A 441 157.58 -63.58 -20.34
N ARG A 442 158.21 -63.69 -19.16
CA ARG A 442 159.19 -62.74 -18.61
C ARG A 442 160.62 -63.27 -18.42
N PHE A 443 160.94 -64.45 -18.96
CA PHE A 443 162.32 -64.96 -19.00
C PHE A 443 163.01 -64.81 -20.38
N GLU A 444 162.25 -64.71 -21.48
CA GLU A 444 162.80 -64.42 -22.81
C GLU A 444 163.28 -62.96 -22.95
N GLU A 445 162.67 -62.04 -22.22
CA GLU A 445 162.88 -60.58 -22.39
C GLU A 445 164.23 -60.08 -21.84
N THR A 446 164.91 -60.85 -20.96
CA THR A 446 166.13 -60.41 -20.26
C THR A 446 167.42 -61.18 -20.58
N VAL A 447 167.41 -62.06 -21.58
CA VAL A 447 168.66 -62.48 -22.26
C VAL A 447 169.24 -61.35 -23.12
N VAL A 448 168.39 -60.41 -23.58
CA VAL A 448 168.77 -59.32 -24.51
C VAL A 448 169.25 -58.05 -23.77
N GLY A 449 168.99 -57.93 -22.47
CA GLY A 449 169.32 -56.74 -21.65
C GLY A 449 170.81 -56.38 -21.57
N LEU A 450 171.72 -57.34 -21.81
CA LEU A 450 173.17 -57.10 -21.88
C LEU A 450 173.60 -56.47 -23.23
N SER A 451 172.74 -56.51 -24.25
CA SER A 451 173.05 -56.05 -25.61
C SER A 451 172.67 -54.56 -25.82
N ALA A 452 171.52 -54.13 -25.31
CA ALA A 452 171.04 -52.75 -25.45
C ALA A 452 171.86 -51.73 -24.64
N ALA A 453 172.54 -52.13 -23.57
CA ALA A 453 173.46 -51.27 -22.81
C ALA A 453 174.67 -50.79 -23.65
N LEU A 454 174.97 -51.47 -24.77
CA LEU A 454 175.97 -51.06 -25.76
C LEU A 454 175.36 -50.36 -26.99
N GLN A 455 174.06 -50.48 -27.23
CA GLN A 455 173.37 -49.79 -28.31
C GLN A 455 172.55 -48.59 -27.81
N LEU A 456 173.28 -47.47 -27.74
CA LEU A 456 172.79 -46.12 -28.01
C LEU A 456 171.85 -45.54 -26.92
N LEU A 457 172.29 -44.68 -25.99
CA LEU A 457 173.54 -43.90 -25.92
C LEU A 457 173.82 -42.99 -27.15
N SER A 458 172.89 -42.90 -28.10
CA SER A 458 172.99 -42.05 -29.31
C SER A 458 171.64 -41.48 -29.79
N ALA A 459 170.57 -41.59 -28.99
CA ALA A 459 169.23 -41.06 -29.26
C ALA A 459 168.55 -40.60 -27.94
N ASN A 460 169.09 -39.60 -27.25
CA ASN A 460 168.71 -38.17 -27.37
C ASN A 460 167.21 -37.85 -27.20
N LEU A 461 166.88 -37.29 -26.02
CA LEU A 461 166.12 -36.04 -25.81
C LEU A 461 164.71 -35.86 -26.43
N GLY A 462 163.62 -35.91 -25.60
CA GLY A 462 162.42 -35.07 -25.90
C GLY A 462 161.02 -35.34 -25.27
N ARG A 463 160.69 -34.63 -24.17
CA ARG A 463 159.36 -34.01 -23.80
C ARG A 463 158.09 -34.84 -23.35
N PRO A 464 157.06 -34.19 -22.69
CA PRO A 464 156.06 -34.82 -21.78
C PRO A 464 154.52 -34.40 -21.99
N PRO A 465 153.58 -34.12 -21.01
CA PRO A 465 152.26 -34.84 -20.85
C PRO A 465 150.91 -34.03 -20.59
N GLY A 466 149.74 -34.71 -20.36
CA GLY A 466 148.37 -34.21 -19.93
C GLY A 466 147.28 -35.34 -19.83
N GLN A 467 145.96 -35.27 -19.44
CA GLN A 467 145.04 -34.27 -18.79
C GLN A 467 143.81 -34.94 -17.99
N ARG A 468 142.49 -34.58 -18.16
CA ARG A 468 141.29 -34.92 -17.29
C ARG A 468 139.86 -34.74 -17.95
N GLU A 469 138.73 -35.26 -17.38
CA GLU A 469 137.37 -34.62 -17.07
C GLU A 469 136.12 -35.54 -16.70
N GLU A 470 134.83 -35.05 -16.65
CA GLU A 470 133.86 -35.17 -15.48
C GLU A 470 132.24 -35.14 -15.68
N ILE A 471 131.39 -35.38 -14.62
CA ILE A 471 129.89 -35.13 -14.30
C ILE A 471 128.67 -35.81 -15.10
N THR A 472 127.32 -35.82 -14.79
CA THR A 472 126.25 -35.03 -14.00
C THR A 472 124.92 -35.83 -13.52
N LEU A 473 123.68 -35.25 -13.31
CA LEU A 473 122.44 -35.79 -12.59
C LEU A 473 121.00 -35.20 -12.95
N HIS A 474 119.80 -35.79 -12.57
CA HIS A 474 118.44 -35.12 -12.27
C HIS A 474 117.17 -36.02 -11.85
N ALA A 475 115.96 -35.46 -11.46
CA ALA A 475 114.71 -36.14 -10.92
C ALA A 475 113.34 -35.31 -10.84
N THR A 476 112.10 -35.89 -10.62
CA THR A 476 110.79 -35.18 -10.22
C THR A 476 109.56 -36.02 -9.63
N ARG A 477 108.29 -35.48 -9.50
CA ARG A 477 107.18 -35.79 -8.49
C ARG A 477 105.68 -35.42 -8.88
N ALA A 478 104.59 -36.10 -8.40
CA ALA A 478 103.14 -35.61 -8.36
C ALA A 478 102.11 -36.48 -7.52
N ALA A 479 100.80 -36.09 -7.36
CA ALA A 479 99.74 -36.75 -6.50
C ALA A 479 98.22 -36.42 -6.80
N SER A 480 97.26 -36.90 -5.95
CA SER A 480 95.76 -36.69 -5.88
C SER A 480 94.85 -37.69 -6.66
N GLN A 481 93.52 -37.86 -6.48
CA GLN A 481 92.46 -37.29 -5.59
C GLN A 481 91.32 -38.35 -5.34
N ALA A 482 90.17 -38.00 -4.73
CA ALA A 482 89.07 -38.93 -4.38
C ALA A 482 87.65 -38.39 -4.69
N ALA A 483 86.66 -39.29 -4.73
CA ALA A 483 85.21 -39.05 -4.72
C ALA A 483 84.50 -40.22 -4.02
#